data_AF-A0A941SQI9-F1
#
_entry.id   AF-A0A941SQI9-F1
#
_cell.length_a   1.000
_cell.length_b   1.000
_cell.length_c   1.000
_cell.angle_alpha   90.00
_cell.angle_beta   90.00
_cell.angle_gamma   90.00
#
_symmetry.space_group_name_H-M   'P 1'
#
loop_
_entity.id
_entity.type
_entity.pdbx_description
1 polymer ?
#
loop_
_entity_poly.entity_id
_entity_poly.type
_entity_poly.pdbx_seq_one_letter_code
_entity_poly.pdbx_strand_id
1 'polypeptide(L)'
;MGAEMGPFSAFVFAHLADFLTFSGILFAVISFVAQSRRALAVQKIDLYQGLETSSIELFKFEAEHARVLEKFQDIEIDERKFADATDPDGGKTAENFGALQARFGSMKEFAKRDFRRVESDRAELQDDRTRRQFEEYERQRLITRKFYEQTLNLFEMATRFRNKRIIEPEVFGSWVIWFYDTLVQWGFRDHWPELRQNYTPDLRAVFNGFVSEFNPEEDIDERKHRFFGHVANLTHCQVIRNWLRKLDEEKRQFHFDEPRV
;
A
#
# COMPACT_ATOMS: atom_id res chain seq x y z
N MET A 1 17.96 7.92 -80.99
CA MET A 1 18.30 6.57 -80.52
C MET A 1 17.73 6.39 -79.13
N GLY A 2 16.47 5.98 -79.02
CA GLY A 2 15.87 5.55 -77.76
C GLY A 2 16.01 4.04 -77.69
N ALA A 3 16.78 3.53 -76.74
CA ALA A 3 16.84 2.10 -76.49
C ALA A 3 15.51 1.70 -75.83
N GLU A 4 14.64 0.99 -76.57
CA GLU A 4 13.46 0.38 -76.00
C GLU A 4 13.90 -0.69 -74.99
N MET A 5 13.56 -0.48 -73.72
CA MET A 5 13.78 -1.45 -72.66
C MET A 5 12.92 -2.68 -72.92
N GLY A 6 13.55 -3.83 -73.11
CA GLY A 6 12.85 -5.09 -73.35
C GLY A 6 11.96 -5.52 -72.18
N PRO A 7 10.96 -6.39 -72.43
CA PRO A 7 9.97 -6.80 -71.42
C PRO A 7 10.59 -7.41 -70.15
N PHE A 8 11.78 -7.98 -70.25
CA PHE A 8 12.52 -8.52 -69.09
C PHE A 8 12.98 -7.43 -68.11
N SER A 9 13.45 -6.27 -68.59
CA SER A 9 13.88 -5.19 -67.69
C SER A 9 12.68 -4.57 -66.96
N ALA A 10 11.53 -4.41 -67.63
CA ALA A 10 10.32 -3.90 -67.01
C ALA A 10 9.84 -4.79 -65.84
N PHE A 11 9.92 -6.11 -65.99
CA PHE A 11 9.59 -7.08 -64.95
C PHE A 11 10.53 -6.97 -63.73
N VAL A 12 11.84 -6.85 -63.96
CA VAL A 12 12.84 -6.69 -62.89
C VAL A 12 12.65 -5.38 -62.13
N PHE A 13 12.35 -4.27 -62.83
CA PHE A 13 12.10 -2.98 -62.19
C PHE A 13 10.84 -2.99 -61.31
N ALA A 14 9.76 -3.65 -61.75
CA ALA A 14 8.54 -3.77 -60.96
C ALA A 14 8.78 -4.51 -59.64
N HIS A 15 9.45 -5.67 -59.68
CA HIS A 15 9.76 -6.44 -58.48
C HIS A 15 10.75 -5.74 -57.54
N LEU A 16 11.69 -4.94 -58.09
CA LEU A 16 12.59 -4.13 -57.27
C LEU A 16 11.83 -3.04 -56.51
N ALA A 17 10.87 -2.37 -57.16
CA ALA A 17 10.03 -1.34 -56.51
C ALA A 17 9.17 -1.92 -55.39
N ASP A 18 8.56 -3.09 -55.61
CA ASP A 18 7.77 -3.78 -54.59
C ASP A 18 8.64 -4.21 -53.39
N PHE A 19 9.84 -4.74 -53.67
CA PHE A 19 10.79 -5.13 -52.63
C PHE A 19 11.24 -3.95 -51.77
N LEU A 20 11.54 -2.80 -52.40
CA LEU A 20 11.94 -1.59 -51.69
C LEU A 20 10.79 -1.04 -50.82
N THR A 21 9.56 -1.03 -51.36
CA THR A 21 8.37 -0.62 -50.60
C THR A 21 8.16 -1.52 -49.39
N PHE A 22 8.20 -2.84 -49.58
CA PHE A 22 8.05 -3.80 -48.49
C PHE A 22 9.15 -3.67 -47.43
N SER A 23 10.41 -3.52 -47.87
CA SER A 23 11.55 -3.31 -46.98
C SER A 23 11.42 -2.02 -46.16
N GLY A 24 10.92 -0.95 -46.78
CA GLY A 24 10.64 0.32 -46.10
C GLY A 24 9.55 0.18 -45.03
N ILE A 25 8.45 -0.52 -45.34
CA ILE A 25 7.38 -0.80 -44.36
C ILE A 25 7.91 -1.65 -43.21
N LEU A 26 8.66 -2.71 -43.52
CA LEU A 26 9.25 -3.60 -42.52
C LEU A 26 10.20 -2.82 -41.58
N PHE A 27 11.07 -1.99 -42.14
CA PHE A 27 11.97 -1.13 -41.38
C PHE A 27 11.21 -0.12 -40.49
N ALA A 28 10.12 0.46 -41.00
CA ALA A 28 9.26 1.37 -40.24
C ALA A 28 8.59 0.64 -39.05
N VAL A 29 8.06 -0.57 -39.26
CA VAL A 29 7.46 -1.38 -38.21
C VAL A 29 8.48 -1.76 -37.13
N ILE A 30 9.68 -2.21 -37.54
CA ILE A 30 10.76 -2.55 -36.60
C ILE A 30 11.18 -1.32 -35.80
N SER A 31 11.34 -0.17 -36.46
CA SER A 31 11.70 1.10 -35.81
C SER A 31 10.63 1.55 -34.83
N PHE A 32 9.35 1.45 -35.21
CA PHE A 32 8.21 1.76 -34.35
C PHE A 32 8.18 0.86 -33.10
N VAL A 33 8.37 -0.44 -33.26
CA VAL A 33 8.44 -1.39 -32.13
C VAL A 33 9.62 -1.09 -31.22
N ALA A 34 10.80 -0.79 -31.78
CA ALA A 34 11.98 -0.43 -31.00
C ALA A 34 11.77 0.89 -30.22
N GLN A 35 11.18 1.90 -30.86
CA GLN A 35 10.86 3.19 -30.24
C GLN A 35 9.81 3.03 -29.13
N SER A 36 8.76 2.25 -29.38
CA SER A 36 7.72 1.93 -28.39
C SER A 36 8.30 1.24 -27.16
N ARG A 37 9.22 0.28 -27.35
CA ARG A 37 9.92 -0.38 -26.24
C ARG A 37 10.78 0.58 -25.43
N ARG A 38 11.50 1.50 -26.10
CA ARG A 38 12.29 2.54 -25.40
C ARG A 38 11.39 3.50 -24.62
N ALA A 39 10.27 3.93 -25.20
CA ALA A 39 9.30 4.79 -24.53
C ALA A 39 8.71 4.11 -23.27
N LEU A 40 8.36 2.82 -23.37
CA LEU A 40 7.91 2.04 -22.21
C LEU A 40 9.00 1.90 -21.14
N ALA A 41 10.26 1.73 -21.54
CA ALA A 41 11.38 1.65 -20.59
C ALA A 41 11.58 2.98 -19.84
N VAL A 42 11.52 4.12 -20.54
CA VAL A 42 11.60 5.46 -19.91
C VAL A 42 10.43 5.68 -18.96
N GLN A 43 9.19 5.37 -19.39
CA GLN A 43 8.02 5.49 -18.51
C GLN A 43 8.15 4.65 -17.24
N LYS A 44 8.71 3.44 -17.33
CA LYS A 44 8.96 2.61 -16.13
C LYS A 44 9.92 3.28 -15.16
N ILE A 45 11.01 3.87 -15.65
CA ILE A 45 11.99 4.58 -14.83
C ILE A 45 11.33 5.75 -14.11
N ASP A 46 10.58 6.58 -14.84
CA ASP A 46 9.89 7.75 -14.27
C ASP A 46 8.88 7.33 -13.19
N LEU A 47 8.16 6.21 -13.40
CA LEU A 47 7.23 5.67 -12.43
C LEU A 47 7.93 5.16 -11.17
N TYR A 48 9.06 4.47 -11.31
CA TYR A 48 9.85 4.02 -10.16
C TYR A 48 10.41 5.18 -9.36
N GLN A 49 10.96 6.19 -10.03
CA GLN A 49 11.45 7.42 -9.36
C GLN A 49 10.32 8.16 -8.64
N GLY A 50 9.12 8.20 -9.23
CA GLY A 50 7.94 8.79 -8.60
C GLY A 50 7.51 8.05 -7.34
N LEU A 51 7.49 6.71 -7.37
CA LEU A 51 7.19 5.86 -6.21
C LEU A 51 8.26 6.00 -5.13
N GLU A 52 9.54 6.01 -5.50
CA GLU A 52 10.66 6.19 -4.59
C GLU A 52 10.57 7.54 -3.87
N THR A 53 10.40 8.63 -4.61
CA THR A 53 10.25 9.97 -4.04
C THR A 53 9.04 10.05 -3.10
N SER A 54 7.91 9.47 -3.51
CA SER A 54 6.70 9.46 -2.68
C SER A 54 6.86 8.61 -1.41
N SER A 55 7.62 7.51 -1.47
CA SER A 55 7.97 6.71 -0.29
C SER A 55 8.90 7.45 0.67
N ILE A 56 9.85 8.23 0.15
CA ILE A 56 10.74 9.07 0.96
C ILE A 56 9.95 10.14 1.71
N GLU A 57 9.01 10.81 1.04
CA GLU A 57 8.15 11.79 1.70
C GLU A 57 7.26 11.16 2.78
N LEU A 58 6.76 9.93 2.56
CA LEU A 58 6.05 9.17 3.59
C LEU A 58 6.94 8.92 4.81
N PHE A 59 8.17 8.47 4.59
CA PHE A 59 9.12 8.21 5.69
C PHE A 59 9.51 9.47 6.45
N LYS A 60 9.64 10.61 5.76
CA LYS A 60 9.85 11.90 6.43
C LYS A 60 8.64 12.26 7.30
N PHE A 61 7.42 12.12 6.77
CA PHE A 61 6.19 12.37 7.53
C PHE A 61 6.11 11.46 8.76
N GLU A 62 6.44 10.17 8.60
CA GLU A 62 6.48 9.22 9.72
C GLU A 62 7.51 9.63 10.77
N ALA A 63 8.73 10.01 10.35
CA ALA A 63 9.77 10.46 11.26
C ALA A 63 9.38 11.76 12.01
N GLU A 64 8.77 12.72 11.31
CA GLU A 64 8.29 13.99 11.89
C GLU A 64 7.17 13.79 12.92
N HIS A 65 6.36 12.74 12.74
CA HIS A 65 5.19 12.46 13.57
C HIS A 65 5.26 11.15 14.35
N ALA A 66 6.46 10.58 14.52
CA ALA A 66 6.67 9.24 15.08
C ALA A 66 5.96 9.03 16.43
N ARG A 67 6.06 10.00 17.35
CA ARG A 67 5.41 9.94 18.68
C ARG A 67 3.89 9.85 18.60
N VAL A 68 3.28 10.51 17.61
CA VAL A 68 1.82 10.48 17.42
C VAL A 68 1.43 9.15 16.79
N LEU A 69 2.11 8.76 15.71
CA LEU A 69 1.79 7.56 14.94
C LEU A 69 1.97 6.28 15.76
N GLU A 70 2.99 6.21 16.62
CA GLU A 70 3.26 5.04 17.46
C GLU A 70 2.06 4.62 18.32
N LYS A 71 1.19 5.57 18.71
CA LYS A 71 -0.04 5.31 19.50
C LYS A 71 -1.09 4.52 18.71
N PHE A 72 -1.04 4.60 17.38
CA PHE A 72 -2.02 4.03 16.45
C PHE A 72 -1.52 2.79 15.68
N GLN A 73 -0.20 2.53 15.74
CA GLN A 73 0.46 1.48 14.96
C GLN A 73 0.46 0.09 15.61
N ASP A 74 0.02 -0.04 16.87
CA ASP A 74 -0.08 -1.34 17.54
C ASP A 74 -1.20 -2.23 16.97
N ILE A 75 -1.15 -3.53 17.29
CA ILE A 75 -2.24 -4.47 16.95
C ILE A 75 -3.54 -4.12 17.67
N GLU A 76 -3.45 -3.73 18.93
CA GLU A 76 -4.57 -3.24 19.73
C GLU A 76 -4.20 -1.91 20.37
N ILE A 77 -5.21 -1.19 20.89
CA ILE A 77 -4.99 0.07 21.62
C ILE A 77 -4.17 -0.23 22.89
N ASP A 78 -2.94 0.27 22.96
CA ASP A 78 -2.15 0.31 24.19
C ASP A 78 -2.44 1.60 24.97
N GLU A 79 -3.22 1.48 26.04
CA GLU A 79 -3.65 2.64 26.84
C GLU A 79 -2.48 3.39 27.49
N ARG A 80 -1.32 2.74 27.68
CA ARG A 80 -0.13 3.37 28.26
C ARG A 80 0.41 4.47 27.35
N LYS A 81 0.36 4.27 26.04
CA LYS A 81 0.79 5.25 25.02
C LYS A 81 -0.09 6.52 25.00
N PHE A 82 -1.27 6.46 25.62
CA PHE A 82 -2.18 7.60 25.81
C PHE A 82 -2.14 8.16 27.24
N ALA A 83 -1.50 7.46 28.17
CA ALA A 83 -1.33 7.90 29.56
C ALA A 83 -0.01 8.67 29.75
N ASP A 84 1.03 8.32 29.00
CA ASP A 84 2.35 8.95 29.08
C ASP A 84 2.33 10.38 28.54
N ALA A 85 2.45 11.33 29.48
CA ALA A 85 2.71 12.74 29.22
C ALA A 85 4.18 13.11 29.49
N THR A 86 5.08 12.12 29.46
CA THR A 86 6.48 12.34 29.80
C THR A 86 7.24 12.72 28.55
N ASP A 87 7.41 14.02 28.37
CA ASP A 87 8.46 14.57 27.51
C ASP A 87 9.83 14.09 28.05
N PRO A 88 10.72 13.50 27.24
CA PRO A 88 12.08 13.15 27.68
C PRO A 88 12.88 14.34 28.25
N ASP A 89 12.48 15.58 27.93
CA ASP A 89 13.07 16.81 28.47
C ASP A 89 12.43 17.29 29.79
N GLY A 90 11.50 16.53 30.39
CA GLY A 90 10.88 16.87 31.68
C GLY A 90 9.91 18.06 31.64
N GLY A 91 9.53 18.51 30.44
CA GLY A 91 8.48 19.51 30.23
C GLY A 91 7.11 18.96 30.58
N LYS A 92 6.25 19.79 31.20
CA LYS A 92 4.83 19.46 31.40
C LYS A 92 4.12 19.46 30.05
N THR A 93 4.06 18.34 29.33
CA THR A 93 3.14 18.24 28.20
C THR A 93 1.72 17.99 28.71
N ALA A 94 0.76 18.66 28.07
CA ALA A 94 -0.67 18.59 28.36
C ALA A 94 -1.32 17.26 27.90
N GLU A 95 -0.51 16.21 27.69
CA GLU A 95 -0.83 15.03 26.87
C GLU A 95 -1.40 13.85 27.65
N ASN A 96 -1.68 14.00 28.94
CA ASN A 96 -2.34 12.93 29.69
C ASN A 96 -3.85 12.98 29.37
N PHE A 97 -4.37 12.01 28.61
CA PHE A 97 -5.80 11.88 28.28
C PHE A 97 -6.67 11.39 29.46
N GLY A 98 -6.21 11.56 30.71
CA GLY A 98 -6.85 11.07 31.91
C GLY A 98 -8.25 11.61 32.17
N ALA A 99 -8.60 12.82 31.69
CA ALA A 99 -9.99 13.30 31.82
C ALA A 99 -10.93 12.57 30.85
N LEU A 100 -10.46 12.26 29.63
CA LEU A 100 -11.18 11.39 28.71
C LEU A 100 -11.30 9.97 29.27
N GLN A 101 -10.20 9.38 29.76
CA GLN A 101 -10.21 8.04 30.37
C GLN A 101 -11.17 7.99 31.56
N ALA A 102 -11.12 8.96 32.47
CA ALA A 102 -12.03 8.99 33.62
C ALA A 102 -13.50 9.09 33.22
N ARG A 103 -13.82 9.82 32.13
CA ARG A 103 -15.18 9.99 31.64
C ARG A 103 -15.71 8.76 30.90
N PHE A 104 -14.88 8.16 30.06
CA PHE A 104 -15.28 7.07 29.15
C PHE A 104 -14.88 5.68 29.67
N GLY A 105 -14.24 5.62 30.84
CA GLY A 105 -13.71 4.41 31.46
C GLY A 105 -12.31 4.06 30.97
N SER A 106 -12.08 4.13 29.66
CA SER A 106 -10.81 3.74 29.04
C SER A 106 -10.62 4.40 27.67
N MET A 107 -9.39 4.44 27.14
CA MET A 107 -9.15 4.95 25.79
C MET A 107 -9.71 3.99 24.73
N LYS A 108 -9.68 2.68 24.99
CA LYS A 108 -10.30 1.68 24.12
C LYS A 108 -11.80 1.92 23.96
N GLU A 109 -12.49 2.23 25.06
CA GLU A 109 -13.93 2.51 25.03
C GLU A 109 -14.25 3.89 24.46
N PHE A 110 -13.42 4.91 24.72
CA PHE A 110 -13.55 6.23 24.11
C PHE A 110 -13.41 6.16 22.59
N ALA A 111 -12.32 5.55 22.10
CA ALA A 111 -12.05 5.42 20.67
C ALA A 111 -13.24 4.76 19.94
N LYS A 112 -13.74 3.63 20.48
CA LYS A 112 -14.92 2.92 19.94
C LYS A 112 -16.17 3.79 19.77
N ARG A 113 -16.38 4.78 20.65
CA ARG A 113 -17.56 5.67 20.64
C ARG A 113 -17.40 6.82 19.64
N ASP A 114 -16.23 7.44 19.63
CA ASP A 114 -15.93 8.63 18.83
C ASP A 114 -16.03 8.35 17.31
N PHE A 115 -15.71 7.12 16.88
CA PHE A 115 -15.71 6.69 15.48
C PHE A 115 -17.02 6.88 14.70
N ARG A 116 -18.14 7.16 15.38
CA ARG A 116 -19.46 7.34 14.71
C ARG A 116 -20.06 8.73 14.84
N ARG A 117 -19.49 9.63 15.66
CA ARG A 117 -20.20 10.84 16.12
C ARG A 117 -19.27 12.01 16.49
N VAL A 118 -18.76 12.71 15.47
CA VAL A 118 -17.93 13.92 15.64
C VAL A 118 -18.74 15.14 16.14
N GLU A 119 -20.05 15.19 15.86
CA GLU A 119 -20.85 16.40 16.16
C GLU A 119 -21.67 16.35 17.45
N SER A 120 -22.19 15.19 17.88
CA SER A 120 -23.02 15.13 19.09
C SER A 120 -22.21 15.31 20.37
N ASP A 121 -20.99 14.76 20.38
CA ASP A 121 -20.23 14.63 21.62
C ASP A 121 -19.53 15.96 21.97
N ARG A 122 -19.23 16.79 20.97
CA ARG A 122 -18.71 18.16 21.17
C ARG A 122 -19.67 19.05 21.98
N ALA A 123 -20.98 18.82 21.86
CA ALA A 123 -21.99 19.54 22.64
C ALA A 123 -22.11 19.04 24.09
N GLU A 124 -21.65 17.82 24.38
CA GLU A 124 -21.73 17.18 25.72
C GLU A 124 -20.49 17.44 26.61
N LEU A 125 -19.42 18.01 26.05
CA LEU A 125 -18.19 18.35 26.76
C LEU A 125 -18.31 19.70 27.48
N GLN A 126 -18.93 19.69 28.66
CA GLN A 126 -19.09 20.90 29.50
C GLN A 126 -17.80 21.33 30.23
N ASP A 127 -16.84 20.42 30.43
CA ASP A 127 -15.58 20.70 31.11
C ASP A 127 -14.48 21.10 30.12
N ASP A 128 -13.86 22.27 30.36
CA ASP A 128 -12.83 22.85 29.51
C ASP A 128 -11.60 21.93 29.35
N ARG A 129 -11.25 21.17 30.40
CA ARG A 129 -10.10 20.24 30.34
C ARG A 129 -10.40 19.06 29.43
N THR A 130 -11.56 18.45 29.59
CA THR A 130 -12.01 17.33 28.74
C THR A 130 -12.13 17.76 27.28
N ARG A 131 -12.63 18.98 27.01
CA ARG A 131 -12.68 19.56 25.66
C ARG A 131 -11.30 19.70 25.01
N ARG A 132 -10.32 20.24 25.73
CA ARG A 132 -8.94 20.37 25.20
C ARG A 132 -8.30 19.02 24.90
N GLN A 133 -8.52 18.04 25.76
CA GLN A 133 -8.02 16.67 25.54
C GLN A 133 -8.67 16.01 24.32
N PHE A 134 -9.97 16.22 24.12
CA PHE A 134 -10.66 15.76 22.92
C PHE A 134 -10.10 16.42 21.65
N GLU A 135 -9.93 17.74 21.65
CA GLU A 135 -9.34 18.48 20.51
C GLU A 135 -7.92 18.00 20.18
N GLU A 136 -7.11 17.71 21.20
CA GLU A 136 -5.77 17.15 21.03
C GLU A 136 -5.79 15.73 20.45
N TYR A 137 -6.68 14.87 20.95
CA TYR A 137 -6.86 13.52 20.41
C TYR A 137 -7.28 13.57 18.94
N GLU A 138 -8.25 14.42 18.59
CA GLU A 138 -8.71 14.60 17.21
C GLU A 138 -7.60 15.12 16.30
N ARG A 139 -6.75 16.03 16.80
CA ARG A 139 -5.56 16.46 16.05
C ARG A 139 -4.61 15.29 15.77
N GLN A 140 -4.32 14.46 16.77
CA GLN A 140 -3.47 13.27 16.63
C GLN A 140 -4.08 12.24 15.67
N ARG A 141 -5.39 12.04 15.73
CA ARG A 141 -6.16 11.20 14.82
C ARG A 141 -6.10 11.72 13.38
N LEU A 142 -6.24 13.03 13.17
CA LEU A 142 -6.11 13.66 11.85
C LEU A 142 -4.71 13.50 11.24
N ILE A 143 -3.64 13.65 12.04
CA ILE A 143 -2.26 13.39 11.59
C ILE A 143 -2.13 11.93 11.13
N THR A 144 -2.63 11.00 11.94
CA THR A 144 -2.62 9.56 11.64
C THR A 144 -3.42 9.22 10.37
N ARG A 145 -4.60 9.84 10.21
CA ARG A 145 -5.39 9.72 8.98
C ARG A 145 -4.61 10.17 7.76
N LYS A 146 -3.90 11.29 7.83
CA LYS A 146 -3.08 11.80 6.71
C LYS A 146 -1.95 10.86 6.35
N PHE A 147 -1.30 10.26 7.35
CA PHE A 147 -0.31 9.20 7.12
C PHE A 147 -0.91 8.01 6.36
N TYR A 148 -2.08 7.52 6.77
CA TYR A 148 -2.74 6.42 6.05
C TYR A 148 -3.20 6.80 4.65
N GLU A 149 -3.68 8.03 4.44
CA GLU A 149 -4.04 8.50 3.10
C GLU A 149 -2.83 8.48 2.14
N GLN A 150 -1.65 8.93 2.61
CA GLN A 150 -0.41 8.89 1.84
C GLN A 150 0.06 7.44 1.58
N THR A 151 0.01 6.59 2.61
CA THR A 151 0.35 5.16 2.51
C THR A 151 -0.54 4.44 1.51
N LEU A 152 -1.86 4.67 1.56
CA LEU A 152 -2.82 4.05 0.65
C LEU A 152 -2.70 4.57 -0.79
N ASN A 153 -2.31 5.84 -0.99
CA ASN A 153 -2.03 6.36 -2.34
C ASN A 153 -0.88 5.58 -2.99
N LEU A 154 0.19 5.32 -2.25
CA LEU A 154 1.29 4.48 -2.70
C LEU A 154 0.85 3.04 -2.98
N PHE A 155 0.05 2.45 -2.09
CA PHE A 155 -0.46 1.09 -2.27
C PHE A 155 -1.40 0.96 -3.47
N GLU A 156 -2.23 1.99 -3.75
CA GLU A 156 -3.07 2.02 -4.95
C GLU A 156 -2.21 1.99 -6.20
N MET A 157 -1.18 2.84 -6.26
CA MET A 157 -0.27 2.89 -7.40
C MET A 157 0.45 1.57 -7.61
N ALA A 158 1.00 0.97 -6.54
CA ALA A 158 1.64 -0.34 -6.58
C ALA A 158 0.69 -1.43 -7.10
N THR A 159 -0.54 -1.49 -6.57
CA THR A 159 -1.56 -2.47 -6.97
C THR A 159 -1.95 -2.31 -8.43
N ARG A 160 -2.23 -1.07 -8.86
CA ARG A 160 -2.60 -0.78 -10.26
C ARG A 160 -1.48 -1.11 -11.23
N PHE A 161 -0.24 -0.77 -10.90
CA PHE A 161 0.91 -1.09 -11.74
C PHE A 161 1.20 -2.58 -11.79
N ARG A 162 0.98 -3.30 -10.69
CA ARG A 162 1.07 -4.76 -10.69
C ARG A 162 0.04 -5.39 -11.61
N ASN A 163 -1.22 -4.98 -11.52
CA ASN A 163 -2.31 -5.50 -12.36
C ASN A 163 -2.05 -5.20 -13.85
N LYS A 164 -1.42 -4.07 -14.16
CA LYS A 164 -0.98 -3.71 -15.52
C LYS A 164 0.34 -4.34 -15.96
N ARG A 165 0.97 -5.18 -15.12
CA ARG A 165 2.28 -5.81 -15.36
C ARG A 165 3.40 -4.81 -15.68
N ILE A 166 3.33 -3.62 -15.08
CA ILE A 166 4.32 -2.55 -15.25
C ILE A 166 5.51 -2.81 -14.31
N ILE A 167 5.22 -3.07 -13.03
CA ILE A 167 6.23 -3.34 -12.01
C ILE A 167 6.60 -4.83 -11.93
N GLU A 168 7.87 -5.11 -11.63
CA GLU A 168 8.35 -6.47 -11.44
C GLU A 168 7.60 -7.16 -10.28
N PRO A 169 7.24 -8.45 -10.40
CA PRO A 169 6.53 -9.18 -9.34
C PRO A 169 7.31 -9.23 -8.02
N GLU A 170 8.64 -9.30 -8.07
CA GLU A 170 9.54 -9.31 -6.92
C GLU A 170 9.49 -8.01 -6.14
N VAL A 171 9.53 -6.88 -6.87
CA VAL A 171 9.38 -5.54 -6.29
C VAL A 171 8.00 -5.42 -5.66
N PHE A 172 6.93 -5.78 -6.38
CA PHE A 172 5.59 -5.74 -5.78
C PHE A 172 5.49 -6.63 -4.53
N GLY A 173 6.11 -7.80 -4.54
CA GLY A 173 6.13 -8.70 -3.38
C GLY A 173 6.69 -8.06 -2.11
N SER A 174 7.74 -7.24 -2.21
CA SER A 174 8.28 -6.54 -1.03
C SER A 174 7.33 -5.49 -0.47
N TRP A 175 6.50 -4.88 -1.32
CA TRP A 175 5.49 -3.90 -0.90
C TRP A 175 4.31 -4.56 -0.17
N VAL A 176 3.95 -5.80 -0.53
CA VAL A 176 2.84 -6.52 0.12
C VAL A 176 3.10 -6.76 1.61
N ILE A 177 4.37 -6.78 2.05
CA ILE A 177 4.73 -6.81 3.46
C ILE A 177 4.21 -5.56 4.16
N TRP A 178 4.39 -4.38 3.57
CA TRP A 178 3.91 -3.13 4.15
C TRP A 178 2.38 -3.01 4.14
N PHE A 179 1.72 -3.66 3.18
CA PHE A 179 0.27 -3.74 3.18
C PHE A 179 -0.20 -4.50 4.43
N TYR A 180 0.47 -5.61 4.76
CA TYR A 180 0.19 -6.36 5.98
C TYR A 180 0.52 -5.55 7.23
N ASP A 181 1.69 -4.92 7.28
CA ASP A 181 2.11 -4.10 8.42
C ASP A 181 1.15 -2.94 8.67
N THR A 182 0.54 -2.37 7.63
CA THR A 182 -0.51 -1.36 7.74
C THR A 182 -1.84 -1.95 8.22
N LEU A 183 -2.25 -3.10 7.67
CA LEU A 183 -3.48 -3.80 8.04
C LEU A 183 -3.52 -4.13 9.55
N VAL A 184 -2.40 -4.56 10.12
CA VAL A 184 -2.34 -4.96 11.53
C VAL A 184 -2.39 -3.78 12.50
N GLN A 185 -2.35 -2.55 12.04
CA GLN A 185 -2.46 -1.37 12.90
C GLN A 185 -3.91 -1.10 13.26
N TRP A 186 -4.23 -1.00 14.54
CA TRP A 186 -5.59 -0.74 15.00
C TRP A 186 -6.11 0.60 14.45
N GLY A 187 -5.25 1.61 14.39
CA GLY A 187 -5.60 2.93 13.85
C GLY A 187 -5.97 2.86 12.37
N PHE A 188 -5.29 2.04 11.57
CA PHE A 188 -5.63 1.86 10.16
C PHE A 188 -7.01 1.24 10.00
N ARG A 189 -7.26 0.14 10.72
CA ARG A 189 -8.55 -0.58 10.67
C ARG A 189 -9.70 0.30 11.10
N ASP A 190 -9.44 1.19 12.05
CA ASP A 190 -10.40 2.20 12.46
C ASP A 190 -10.73 3.20 11.34
N HIS A 191 -9.73 3.77 10.68
CA HIS A 191 -9.97 4.78 9.64
C HIS A 191 -10.49 4.17 8.32
N TRP A 192 -10.27 2.87 8.09
CA TRP A 192 -10.58 2.21 6.83
C TRP A 192 -12.03 2.37 6.32
N PRO A 193 -13.10 2.28 7.14
CA PRO A 193 -14.47 2.44 6.67
C PRO A 193 -14.75 3.78 5.97
N GLU A 194 -14.08 4.85 6.41
CA GLU A 194 -14.10 6.16 5.76
C GLU A 194 -13.13 6.22 4.58
N LEU A 195 -11.86 5.84 4.82
CA LEU A 195 -10.79 5.95 3.83
C LEU A 195 -11.11 5.19 2.54
N ARG A 196 -11.65 3.98 2.65
CA ARG A 196 -11.91 3.08 1.51
C ARG A 196 -12.77 3.73 0.42
N GLN A 197 -13.58 4.73 0.74
CA GLN A 197 -14.46 5.41 -0.22
C GLN A 197 -13.67 6.17 -1.30
N ASN A 198 -12.42 6.54 -1.01
CA ASN A 198 -11.55 7.30 -1.91
C ASN A 198 -10.69 6.41 -2.82
N TYR A 199 -10.73 5.08 -2.65
CA TYR A 199 -9.80 4.17 -3.31
C TYR A 199 -10.48 3.21 -4.28
N THR A 200 -9.70 2.77 -5.26
CA THR A 200 -10.14 1.85 -6.32
C THR A 200 -10.70 0.52 -5.78
N PRO A 201 -11.60 -0.17 -6.53
CA PRO A 201 -12.08 -1.50 -6.18
C PRO A 201 -10.96 -2.51 -5.90
N ASP A 202 -9.87 -2.46 -6.68
CA ASP A 202 -8.71 -3.36 -6.53
C ASP A 202 -8.06 -3.21 -5.15
N LEU A 203 -7.70 -1.98 -4.76
CA LEU A 203 -7.10 -1.74 -3.44
C LEU A 203 -8.10 -2.05 -2.32
N ARG A 204 -9.38 -1.73 -2.51
CA ARG A 204 -10.42 -2.10 -1.53
C ARG A 204 -10.53 -3.61 -1.34
N ALA A 205 -10.39 -4.39 -2.40
CA ALA A 205 -10.44 -5.84 -2.33
C ALA A 205 -9.27 -6.43 -1.53
N VAL A 206 -8.12 -5.76 -1.45
CA VAL A 206 -7.00 -6.14 -0.58
C VAL A 206 -7.43 -6.13 0.89
N PHE A 207 -8.02 -5.02 1.35
CA PHE A 207 -8.21 -4.77 2.79
C PHE A 207 -9.60 -5.10 3.33
N ASN A 208 -10.68 -4.96 2.53
CA ASN A 208 -12.05 -5.00 3.06
C ASN A 208 -12.35 -6.21 3.95
N GLY A 209 -12.08 -7.43 3.45
CA GLY A 209 -12.34 -8.65 4.22
C GLY A 209 -11.48 -8.74 5.47
N PHE A 210 -10.19 -8.42 5.35
CA PHE A 210 -9.24 -8.52 6.47
C PHE A 210 -9.47 -7.48 7.55
N VAL A 211 -9.97 -6.29 7.20
CA VAL A 211 -10.35 -5.29 8.20
C VAL A 211 -11.64 -5.71 8.92
N SER A 212 -12.65 -6.22 8.20
CA SER A 212 -13.92 -6.63 8.83
C SER A 212 -13.80 -7.88 9.69
N GLU A 213 -12.89 -8.79 9.34
CA GLU A 213 -12.70 -10.09 10.00
C GLU A 213 -11.40 -10.14 10.81
N PHE A 214 -10.81 -8.99 11.13
CA PHE A 214 -9.54 -8.95 11.85
C PHE A 214 -9.70 -9.55 13.24
N ASN A 215 -8.91 -10.58 13.55
CA ASN A 215 -8.83 -11.19 14.87
C ASN A 215 -7.40 -11.03 15.41
N PRO A 216 -7.17 -10.22 16.47
CA PRO A 216 -5.83 -10.01 17.02
C PRO A 216 -5.22 -11.28 17.63
N GLU A 217 -6.05 -12.24 18.07
CA GLU A 217 -5.63 -13.51 18.69
C GLU A 217 -5.27 -14.59 17.66
N GLU A 218 -5.53 -14.38 16.37
CA GLU A 218 -5.09 -15.28 15.30
C GLU A 218 -3.56 -15.39 15.29
N ASP A 219 -3.05 -16.60 15.04
CA ASP A 219 -1.61 -16.82 14.87
C ASP A 219 -1.04 -15.89 13.78
N ILE A 220 0.11 -15.28 14.08
CA ILE A 220 0.69 -14.26 13.20
C ILE A 220 1.08 -14.87 11.84
N ASP A 221 1.60 -16.08 11.83
CA ASP A 221 2.02 -16.73 10.59
C ASP A 221 0.81 -17.17 9.77
N GLU A 222 -0.23 -17.71 10.41
CA GLU A 222 -1.48 -18.07 9.75
C GLU A 222 -2.15 -16.84 9.12
N ARG A 223 -2.23 -15.73 9.86
CA ARG A 223 -2.76 -14.46 9.35
C ARG A 223 -1.95 -13.93 8.17
N LYS A 224 -0.63 -13.92 8.27
CA LYS A 224 0.28 -13.51 7.19
C LYS A 224 0.08 -14.39 5.96
N HIS A 225 0.04 -15.71 6.14
CA HIS A 225 -0.14 -16.67 5.05
C HIS A 225 -1.47 -16.41 4.33
N ARG A 226 -2.56 -16.25 5.07
CA ARG A 226 -3.90 -15.95 4.54
C ARG A 226 -3.92 -14.62 3.78
N PHE A 227 -3.33 -13.57 4.35
CA PHE A 227 -3.26 -12.25 3.73
C PHE A 227 -2.42 -12.24 2.44
N PHE A 228 -1.20 -12.77 2.49
CA PHE A 228 -0.33 -12.83 1.31
C PHE A 228 -0.92 -13.72 0.22
N GLY A 229 -1.54 -14.84 0.58
CA GLY A 229 -2.24 -15.72 -0.36
C GLY A 229 -3.38 -15.00 -1.07
N HIS A 230 -4.17 -14.23 -0.33
CA HIS A 230 -5.24 -13.38 -0.88
C HIS A 230 -4.71 -12.35 -1.87
N VAL A 231 -3.70 -11.56 -1.49
CA VAL A 231 -3.12 -10.53 -2.37
C VAL A 231 -2.47 -11.14 -3.61
N ALA A 232 -1.80 -12.29 -3.47
CA ALA A 232 -1.21 -13.02 -4.59
C ALA A 232 -2.27 -13.51 -5.58
N ASN A 233 -3.44 -13.93 -5.08
CA ASN A 233 -4.56 -14.34 -5.93
C ASN A 233 -5.21 -13.16 -6.64
N LEU A 234 -5.44 -12.05 -5.93
CA LEU A 234 -6.03 -10.83 -6.47
C LEU A 234 -5.18 -10.23 -7.59
N THR A 235 -3.85 -10.26 -7.45
CA THR A 235 -2.90 -9.63 -8.40
C THR A 235 -2.23 -10.62 -9.36
N HIS A 236 -2.62 -11.89 -9.30
CA HIS A 236 -1.99 -13.00 -10.03
C HIS A 236 -0.46 -13.02 -9.89
N CYS A 237 0.07 -12.74 -8.69
CA CYS A 237 1.50 -12.64 -8.44
C CYS A 237 2.10 -14.01 -8.06
N GLN A 238 2.78 -14.65 -9.02
CA GLN A 238 3.38 -15.97 -8.79
C GLN A 238 4.55 -15.95 -7.80
N VAL A 239 5.26 -14.83 -7.68
CA VAL A 239 6.38 -14.70 -6.73
C VAL A 239 5.91 -14.87 -5.30
N ILE A 240 4.84 -14.16 -4.90
CA ILE A 240 4.27 -14.27 -3.56
C ILE A 240 3.75 -15.69 -3.31
N ARG A 241 3.08 -16.32 -4.28
CA ARG A 241 2.65 -17.73 -4.17
C ARG A 241 3.82 -18.68 -3.93
N ASN A 242 4.93 -18.47 -4.65
CA ASN A 242 6.12 -19.30 -4.51
C ASN A 242 6.79 -19.09 -3.14
N TRP A 243 6.76 -17.88 -2.57
CA TRP A 243 7.25 -17.63 -1.21
C TRP A 243 6.45 -18.41 -0.17
N LEU A 244 5.11 -18.35 -0.25
CA LEU A 244 4.24 -19.09 0.65
C LEU A 244 4.48 -20.59 0.58
N ARG A 245 4.58 -21.15 -0.63
CA ARG A 245 4.87 -22.57 -0.82
C ARG A 245 6.20 -22.99 -0.18
N LYS A 246 7.25 -22.18 -0.32
CA LYS A 246 8.56 -22.45 0.30
C LYS A 246 8.46 -22.45 1.83
N LEU A 247 7.74 -21.49 2.41
CA LEU A 247 7.51 -21.45 3.86
C LEU A 247 6.76 -22.69 4.35
N ASP A 248 5.77 -23.18 3.60
CA ASP A 248 5.05 -24.41 3.94
C ASP A 248 5.91 -25.68 3.82
N GLU A 249 6.85 -25.70 2.87
CA GLU A 249 7.84 -26.77 2.71
C GLU A 249 8.83 -26.77 3.88
N GLU A 250 9.34 -25.60 4.27
CA GLU A 250 10.24 -25.42 5.41
C GLU A 250 9.56 -25.82 6.73
N LYS A 251 8.34 -25.33 7.01
CA LYS A 251 7.58 -25.70 8.22
C LYS A 251 7.35 -27.20 8.33
N ARG A 252 7.07 -27.88 7.21
CA ARG A 252 6.94 -29.34 7.18
C ARG A 252 8.24 -30.03 7.53
N GLN A 253 9.36 -29.58 6.97
CA GLN A 253 10.67 -30.17 7.24
C GLN A 253 11.02 -30.09 8.74
N PHE A 254 10.80 -28.95 9.39
CA PHE A 254 11.08 -28.78 10.82
C PHE A 254 10.21 -29.67 11.73
N HIS A 255 8.94 -29.92 11.37
CA HIS A 255 8.06 -30.80 12.16
C HIS A 255 8.41 -32.30 12.04
N PHE A 256 9.17 -32.73 11.02
CA PHE A 256 9.64 -34.12 10.90
C PHE A 256 10.92 -34.40 11.69
N ASP A 257 11.67 -33.37 12.09
CA ASP A 257 12.95 -33.48 12.80
C ASP A 257 12.80 -33.39 14.33
N GLU A 258 11.59 -33.21 14.87
CA GLU A 258 11.36 -33.35 16.32
C GLU A 258 11.45 -34.83 16.72
N PRO A 259 12.41 -35.20 17.60
CA PRO A 259 12.50 -36.57 18.08
C PRO A 259 11.21 -36.90 18.84
N ARG A 260 10.54 -37.99 18.45
CA ARG A 260 9.47 -38.58 19.26
C ARG A 260 10.08 -39.02 20.59
N VAL A 261 9.92 -38.19 21.62
CA VAL A 261 10.25 -38.54 23.01
C VAL A 261 9.12 -39.35 23.61
#